data_AF-A0A3N1SFD5-F1
#
_entry.id   AF-A0A3N1SFD5-F1
#
_cell.length_a   1.000
_cell.length_b   1.000
_cell.length_c   1.000
_cell.angle_alpha   90.00
_cell.angle_beta   90.00
_cell.angle_gamma   90.00
#
_symmetry.space_group_name_H-M   'P 1'
#
loop_
_entity.id
_entity.type
_entity.pdbx_description
1 polymer ?
#
loop_
_entity_poly.entity_id
_entity_poly.type
_entity_poly.pdbx_seq_one_letter_code
_entity_poly.pdbx_strand_id
1 'polypeptide(L)' 'MSPQRPSAPPPSIPQESAIEQVLACFDAYARAHGTRDSILPASRVTPREEQRAFDELRHAIERLRDAVGEDSPVGRQDKG' A
#
# COMPACT_ATOMS: atom_id res chain seq x y z
N MET A 1 -10.97 -31.63 -9.59
CA MET A 1 -10.72 -31.05 -8.26
C MET A 1 -9.97 -29.74 -8.46
N SER A 2 -10.58 -28.61 -8.11
CA SER A 2 -9.93 -27.29 -8.25
C SER A 2 -8.83 -27.16 -7.21
N PRO A 3 -7.63 -26.65 -7.56
CA PRO A 3 -6.59 -26.42 -6.57
C PRO A 3 -7.09 -25.35 -5.59
N GLN A 4 -7.23 -25.71 -4.32
CA GLN A 4 -7.50 -24.73 -3.28
C GLN A 4 -6.33 -23.75 -3.24
N ARG A 5 -6.59 -22.49 -3.59
CA ARG A 5 -5.65 -21.40 -3.38
C ARG A 5 -5.35 -21.40 -1.87
N PRO A 6 -4.08 -21.47 -1.43
CA PRO A 6 -3.75 -21.33 -0.02
C PRO A 6 -4.43 -20.06 0.48
N SER A 7 -5.32 -20.20 1.46
CA SER A 7 -5.92 -19.03 2.11
C SER A 7 -4.78 -18.29 2.77
N ALA A 8 -4.51 -17.07 2.30
CA ALA A 8 -3.50 -16.23 2.92
C ALA A 8 -3.86 -16.10 4.42
N PRO A 9 -2.87 -16.19 5.33
CA PRO A 9 -3.12 -15.97 6.74
C PRO A 9 -3.83 -14.61 6.92
N PRO A 10 -4.73 -14.51 7.92
CA PRO A 10 -5.38 -13.24 8.21
C PRO A 10 -4.32 -12.18 8.49
N PRO A 11 -4.49 -10.95 7.99
CA PRO A 11 -3.50 -9.92 8.17
C PRO A 11 -3.32 -9.62 9.66
N SER A 12 -2.08 -9.50 10.11
CA SER A 12 -1.75 -9.06 11.47
C SER A 12 -2.18 -7.59 11.64
N ILE A 13 -2.51 -7.14 12.86
CA ILE A 13 -2.95 -5.74 13.13
C ILE A 13 -1.99 -4.66 12.53
N PRO A 14 -0.65 -4.84 12.55
CA PRO A 14 0.28 -3.93 11.86
C PRO A 14 0.11 -3.91 10.33
N GLN A 15 -0.28 -5.05 9.72
CA GLN A 15 -0.55 -5.16 8.30
C GLN A 15 -1.88 -4.49 7.94
N GLU A 16 -2.92 -4.62 8.76
CA GLU A 16 -4.19 -3.90 8.56
C GLU A 16 -3.97 -2.37 8.55
N SER A 17 -3.20 -1.87 9.53
CA SER A 17 -2.86 -0.44 9.62
C SER A 17 -2.03 0.05 8.42
N ALA A 18 -1.16 -0.82 7.88
CA ALA A 18 -0.38 -0.53 6.68
C ALA A 18 -1.25 -0.55 5.41
N ILE A 19 -2.22 -1.46 5.32
CA ILE A 19 -3.20 -1.53 4.22
C ILE A 19 -4.05 -0.25 4.22
N GLU A 20 -4.57 0.19 5.37
CA GLU A 20 -5.33 1.44 5.48
C GLU A 20 -4.52 2.66 5.01
N GLN A 21 -3.23 2.73 5.36
CA GLN A 21 -2.35 3.79 4.88
C GLN A 21 -2.13 3.75 3.37
N VAL A 22 -1.95 2.57 2.77
CA VAL A 22 -1.83 2.44 1.31
C VAL A 22 -3.10 2.93 0.62
N LEU A 23 -4.28 2.57 1.14
CA LEU A 23 -5.57 3.02 0.60
C LEU A 23 -5.72 4.55 0.69
N ALA A 24 -5.37 5.15 1.84
CA ALA A 24 -5.43 6.59 2.00
C ALA A 24 -4.47 7.34 1.05
N CYS A 25 -3.24 6.85 0.87
CA CYS A 25 -2.29 7.41 -0.09
C CYS A 25 -2.75 7.24 -1.53
N PHE A 26 -3.37 6.10 -1.85
CA PHE A 26 -3.92 5.84 -3.18
C PHE A 26 -5.06 6.82 -3.51
N ASP A 27 -6.00 7.03 -2.58
CA ASP A 27 -7.08 8.01 -2.76
C ASP A 27 -6.55 9.43 -2.94
N ALA A 28 -5.52 9.81 -2.18
CA ALA A 28 -4.87 11.11 -2.33
C ALA A 28 -4.22 11.27 -3.73
N TYR A 29 -3.51 10.25 -4.20
CA TYR A 29 -2.94 10.23 -5.55
C TYR A 29 -4.02 10.25 -6.64
N ALA A 30 -5.08 9.44 -6.51
CA ALA A 30 -6.18 9.39 -7.47
C ALA A 30 -6.92 10.73 -7.58
N ARG A 31 -7.10 11.44 -6.46
CA ARG A 31 -7.62 12.81 -6.46
C ARG A 31 -6.68 13.78 -7.14
N ALA A 32 -5.38 13.72 -6.83
CA ALA A 32 -4.38 14.56 -7.48
C ALA A 32 -4.34 14.35 -9.00
N HIS A 33 -4.35 13.10 -9.44
CA HIS A 33 -4.37 12.72 -10.85
C HIS A 33 -5.69 13.12 -11.54
N GLY A 34 -6.85 12.86 -10.93
CA GLY A 34 -8.15 13.18 -11.53
C GLY A 34 -8.47 14.68 -11.57
N THR A 35 -7.90 15.47 -10.67
CA THR A 35 -8.07 16.94 -10.67
C THR A 35 -7.08 17.67 -11.58
N ARG A 36 -6.04 16.98 -12.07
CA ARG A 36 -5.10 17.50 -13.05
C ARG A 36 -5.78 17.85 -14.38
N ASP A 37 -6.78 17.08 -14.78
CA ASP A 37 -7.65 17.36 -15.94
C ASP A 37 -8.85 18.27 -15.60
N SER A 38 -8.93 18.79 -14.37
CA SER A 38 -10.03 19.67 -13.99
C SER A 38 -9.96 21.01 -14.73
N ILE A 39 -11.11 21.39 -15.28
CA ILE A 39 -11.35 22.65 -15.98
C ILE A 39 -11.24 23.83 -15.00
N LEU A 40 -11.40 23.59 -13.69
CA LEU A 40 -11.30 24.61 -12.65
C LEU A 40 -9.84 24.84 -12.23
N PRO A 41 -9.25 26.02 -12.49
CA PRO A 41 -7.84 26.30 -12.18
C PRO A 41 -7.53 26.28 -10.68
N ALA A 42 -8.51 26.53 -9.81
CA ALA A 42 -8.36 26.43 -8.35
C ALA A 42 -8.30 24.98 -7.83
N SER A 43 -8.67 23.99 -8.65
CA SER A 43 -8.58 22.57 -8.31
C SER A 43 -7.42 21.85 -9.01
N ARG A 44 -6.65 22.53 -9.87
CA ARG A 44 -5.52 21.88 -10.53
C ARG A 44 -4.42 21.60 -9.54
N VAL A 45 -4.21 20.32 -9.28
CA VAL A 45 -3.03 19.85 -8.58
C VAL A 45 -1.83 20.00 -9.52
N THR A 46 -0.76 20.59 -9.00
CA THR A 46 0.47 20.80 -9.77
C THR A 46 1.18 19.46 -10.00
N PRO A 47 1.96 19.31 -11.08
CA PRO A 47 2.74 18.08 -11.31
C PRO A 47 3.65 17.69 -10.14
N ARG A 48 4.09 18.68 -9.34
CA ARG A 48 4.91 18.47 -8.15
C ARG A 48 4.13 17.85 -7.00
N GLU A 49 2.87 18.26 -6.81
CA GLU A 49 2.00 17.70 -5.78
C GLU A 49 1.52 16.29 -6.14
N GLU A 50 1.24 16.04 -7.41
CA GLU A 50 0.97 14.68 -7.90
C GLU A 50 2.17 13.75 -7.67
N GLN A 51 3.38 14.20 -8.01
CA GLN A 51 4.60 13.44 -7.76
C GLN A 51 4.81 13.16 -6.27
N ARG A 52 4.56 14.15 -5.40
CA ARG A 52 4.64 13.99 -3.94
C ARG A 52 3.65 12.93 -3.45
N ALA A 53 2.40 12.95 -3.92
CA ALA A 53 1.39 11.96 -3.55
C ALA A 53 1.76 10.54 -4.06
N PHE A 54 2.37 10.46 -5.24
CA PHE A 54 2.89 9.20 -5.78
C PHE A 54 4.06 8.65 -4.96
N ASP A 55 5.00 9.51 -4.54
CA ASP A 55 6.14 9.11 -3.71
C ASP A 55 5.66 8.63 -2.32
N GLU A 56 4.67 9.30 -1.73
CA GLU A 56 4.03 8.88 -0.48
C GLU A 56 3.34 7.50 -0.62
N LEU A 57 2.62 7.27 -1.72
CA LEU A 57 2.02 5.97 -2.03
C LEU A 57 3.08 4.86 -2.17
N ARG A 58 4.19 5.13 -2.86
CA ARG A 58 5.28 4.17 -3.00
C ARG A 58 5.87 3.77 -1.64
N HIS A 59 6.13 4.74 -0.77
CA HIS A 59 6.64 4.48 0.59
C HIS A 59 5.64 3.71 1.45
N ALA A 60 4.33 3.95 1.29
CA ALA A 60 3.31 3.17 2.01
C ALA A 60 3.32 1.69 1.56
N ILE A 61 3.46 1.44 0.26
CA ILE A 61 3.53 0.08 -0.30
C ILE A 61 4.82 -0.64 0.13
N GLU A 62 5.96 0.06 0.14
CA GLU A 62 7.23 -0.48 0.65
C GLU A 62 7.09 -0.92 2.11
N ARG A 63 6.52 -0.06 2.97
CA ARG A 63 6.25 -0.41 4.37
C ARG A 63 5.27 -1.57 4.54
N LEU A 64 4.24 -1.67 3.69
CA LEU A 64 3.33 -2.82 3.70
C LEU A 64 4.07 -4.10 3.33
N ARG A 65 4.97 -4.06 2.35
CA ARG A 65 5.79 -5.23 1.97
C ARG A 65 6.71 -5.66 3.10
N ASP A 66 7.33 -4.71 3.80
CA ASP A 66 8.18 -5.01 4.95
C ASP A 66 7.36 -5.61 6.11
N ALA A 67 6.16 -5.07 6.38
CA ALA A 67 5.23 -5.60 7.38
C ALA A 67 4.70 -7.01 7.04
N VAL A 68 4.68 -7.38 5.76
CA VAL A 68 4.34 -8.74 5.29
C VAL A 68 5.58 -9.65 5.30
N GLY A 69 6.79 -9.11 5.13
CA GLY A 69 8.05 -9.85 5.17
C GLY A 69 8.47 -10.28 6.57
N GLU A 70 8.16 -9.47 7.58
CA GLU A 70 8.46 -9.72 9.01
C GLU A 70 7.56 -10.80 9.64
N ASP A 71 6.55 -11.31 8.92
CA ASP A 71 5.70 -12.45 9.32
C ASP A 71 6.23 -13.80 8.77
N SER A 72 7.49 -13.86 8.33
CA SER A 72 8.17 -15.14 8.12
C SER A 72 8.51 -15.75 9.49
N PRO A 73 7.87 -16.87 9.90
CA PRO A 73 8.32 -17.58 11.07
C PRO A 73 9.71 -18.10 10.77
N VAL A 74 10.68 -17.61 11.53
CA VAL A 74 11.96 -18.28 11.72
C VAL A 74 11.65 -19.76 11.98
N GLY A 75 12.03 -20.61 11.02
CA GLY A 75 12.00 -22.06 11.14
C GLY A 75 12.98 -22.46 12.23
N ARG A 76 12.47 -22.46 13.46
CA ARG A 76 13.08 -22.91 14.69
C ARG A 76 13.72 -24.29 14.50
N GLN A 77 15.04 -24.33 14.68
CA GLN A 77 15.87 -25.43 15.20
C GLN A 77 15.25 -26.84 15.17
N ASP A 78 15.80 -27.72 14.33
CA ASP A 78 15.79 -29.16 14.62
C ASP A 78 17.18 -29.55 15.13
N LYS A 79 17.20 -29.90 16.42
CA LYS A 79 18.33 -30.46 17.15
C LYS A 79 17.98 -31.93 17.34
N GLY A 80 18.67 -32.81 16.63
CA GLY A 80 18.62 -34.27 16.77
C GLY A 80 19.95 -34.88 16.40
#